data_AF-A0A385BVJ4-F1
#
_entry.id   AF-A0A385BVJ4-F1
#
_cell.length_a   1.000
_cell.length_b   1.000
_cell.length_c   1.000
_cell.angle_alpha   90.00
_cell.angle_beta   90.00
_cell.angle_gamma   90.00
#
_symmetry.space_group_name_H-M   'P 1'
#
loop_
_entity.id
_entity.type
_entity.pdbx_description
1 polymer ?
#
loop_
_entity_poly.entity_id
_entity_poly.type
_entity_poly.pdbx_seq_one_letter_code
_entity_poly.pdbx_strand_id
1 'polypeptide(L)'
;MNKTINEIINRLKKYQEADFELDSDSIIVHPKNKNGFPVVLIDNGKGNFTVEYDFWHEEFKSEEEAISCFGYGLSNECRLKVKKRGNKRIKWTLQFNKNGNWEDESTVAIFDFQFWKKSEYEFLQNDLIKNISE
;
A
#
# COMPACT_ATOMS: atom_id res chain seq x y z
N MET A 1 3.21 -22.37 -7.19
CA MET A 1 3.65 -21.03 -6.79
C MET A 1 3.37 -20.10 -7.95
N ASN A 2 2.63 -19.03 -7.71
CA ASN A 2 2.07 -18.15 -8.72
C ASN A 2 3.16 -17.41 -9.53
N LYS A 3 2.97 -17.23 -10.85
CA LYS A 3 3.93 -16.53 -11.73
C LYS A 3 4.16 -15.08 -11.29
N THR A 4 3.09 -14.35 -10.96
CA THR A 4 3.14 -12.95 -10.53
C THR A 4 3.89 -12.80 -9.21
N ILE A 5 3.61 -13.67 -8.23
CA ILE A 5 4.30 -13.68 -6.94
C ILE A 5 5.79 -13.98 -7.12
N ASN A 6 6.14 -14.95 -7.98
CA ASN A 6 7.54 -15.24 -8.29
C ASN A 6 8.27 -14.04 -8.91
N GLU A 7 7.59 -13.27 -9.75
CA GLU A 7 8.14 -12.02 -10.29
C GLU A 7 8.42 -11.00 -9.20
N ILE A 8 7.47 -10.78 -8.29
CA ILE A 8 7.64 -9.86 -7.14
C ILE A 8 8.82 -10.30 -6.28
N ILE A 9 8.91 -11.59 -5.91
CA ILE A 9 10.02 -12.13 -5.13
C ILE A 9 11.36 -11.85 -5.82
N ASN A 10 11.44 -12.06 -7.13
CA ASN A 10 12.66 -11.79 -7.89
C ASN A 10 13.05 -10.30 -7.88
N ARG A 11 12.08 -9.39 -7.89
CA ARG A 11 12.32 -7.94 -7.76
C ARG A 11 12.75 -7.59 -6.33
N LEU A 12 12.14 -8.20 -5.31
CA LEU A 12 12.44 -7.97 -3.90
C LEU A 12 13.85 -8.40 -3.48
N LYS A 13 14.45 -9.40 -4.14
CA LYS A 13 15.85 -9.84 -3.89
C LYS A 13 16.89 -8.72 -3.94
N LYS A 14 16.59 -7.59 -4.58
CA LYS A 14 17.45 -6.41 -4.64
C LYS A 14 17.51 -5.62 -3.32
N TYR A 15 16.53 -5.81 -2.45
CA TYR A 15 16.38 -5.10 -1.17
C TYR A 15 16.59 -6.10 -0.03
N GLN A 16 17.78 -6.10 0.57
CA GLN A 16 18.15 -7.07 1.60
C GLN A 16 17.36 -6.88 2.90
N GLU A 17 16.86 -5.67 3.14
CA GLU A 17 16.01 -5.34 4.27
C GLU A 17 14.53 -5.66 4.07
N ALA A 18 14.12 -6.18 2.91
CA ALA A 18 12.74 -6.55 2.65
C ALA A 18 12.34 -7.76 3.52
N ASP A 19 11.35 -7.55 4.37
CA ASP A 19 10.71 -8.59 5.16
C ASP A 19 9.36 -8.91 4.54
N PHE A 20 9.11 -10.18 4.22
CA PHE A 20 7.89 -10.58 3.54
C PHE A 20 7.43 -12.00 3.90
N GLU A 21 6.11 -12.17 3.87
CA GLU A 21 5.43 -13.44 4.05
C GLU A 21 4.78 -13.88 2.74
N LEU A 22 4.69 -15.20 2.54
CA LEU A 22 4.09 -15.81 1.37
C LEU A 22 2.94 -16.72 1.79
N ASP A 23 1.87 -16.67 1.02
CA ASP A 23 0.80 -17.68 1.02
C ASP A 23 0.70 -18.32 -0.39
N SER A 24 -0.29 -19.19 -0.61
CA SER A 24 -0.53 -19.84 -1.90
C SER A 24 -0.72 -18.82 -3.03
N ASP A 25 -1.47 -17.76 -2.76
CA ASP A 25 -1.98 -16.80 -3.73
C ASP A 25 -1.71 -15.34 -3.34
N SER A 26 -0.92 -15.10 -2.29
CA SER A 26 -0.58 -13.75 -1.86
C SER A 26 0.86 -13.58 -1.40
N ILE A 27 1.30 -12.33 -1.41
CA ILE A 27 2.55 -11.88 -0.80
C ILE A 27 2.27 -10.63 0.03
N ILE A 28 2.81 -10.61 1.24
CA ILE A 28 2.73 -9.48 2.17
C ILE A 28 4.16 -8.99 2.41
N VAL A 29 4.43 -7.71 2.13
CA VAL A 29 5.69 -7.08 2.50
C VAL A 29 5.45 -6.18 3.70
N HIS A 30 6.20 -6.43 4.77
CA HIS A 30 6.06 -5.71 6.04
C HIS A 30 6.81 -4.39 6.01
N PRO A 31 6.27 -3.34 6.67
CA PRO A 31 6.96 -2.07 6.74
C PRO A 31 8.17 -2.17 7.67
N LYS A 32 9.24 -1.48 7.31
CA LYS A 32 10.47 -1.41 8.12
C LYS A 32 10.25 -0.83 9.53
N ASN A 33 9.24 0.00 9.71
CA ASN A 33 8.94 0.65 10.97
C ASN A 33 7.44 1.00 11.11
N LYS A 34 7.05 1.45 12.31
CA LYS A 34 5.65 1.77 12.68
C LYS A 34 4.99 2.90 11.89
N ASN A 35 5.75 3.68 11.12
CA ASN A 35 5.21 4.75 10.29
C ASN A 35 4.93 4.27 8.86
N GLY A 36 5.20 3.01 8.52
CA GLY A 36 4.81 2.40 7.26
C GLY A 36 3.47 1.67 7.34
N PHE A 37 3.17 0.92 6.29
CA PHE A 37 2.01 0.04 6.22
C PHE A 37 2.38 -1.24 5.47
N PRO A 38 1.75 -2.38 5.79
CA PRO A 38 1.94 -3.60 5.01
C PRO A 38 1.40 -3.39 3.60
N VAL A 39 2.11 -3.95 2.63
CA VAL A 39 1.73 -3.93 1.21
C VAL A 39 1.45 -5.35 0.78
N VAL A 40 0.22 -5.60 0.36
CA VAL A 40 -0.25 -6.95 0.00
C VAL A 40 -0.59 -6.97 -1.48
N LEU A 41 -0.22 -8.06 -2.16
CA LEU A 41 -0.79 -8.42 -3.45
C LEU A 41 -1.39 -9.82 -3.34
N ILE A 42 -2.62 -9.95 -3.82
CA ILE A 42 -3.38 -11.19 -3.90
C ILE A 42 -3.69 -11.44 -5.37
N ASP A 43 -3.34 -12.62 -5.89
CA ASP A 43 -3.84 -13.09 -7.18
C ASP A 43 -5.13 -13.89 -6.95
N ASN A 44 -6.26 -13.29 -7.32
CA ASN A 44 -7.58 -13.89 -7.15
C ASN A 44 -7.91 -14.94 -8.24
N GLY A 45 -6.95 -15.25 -9.11
CA GLY A 45 -7.09 -16.12 -10.25
C GLY A 45 -7.84 -15.45 -11.41
N LYS A 46 -7.82 -16.13 -12.57
CA LYS A 46 -8.48 -15.67 -13.80
C LYS A 46 -8.06 -14.25 -14.25
N GLY A 47 -6.83 -13.84 -13.90
CA GLY A 47 -6.29 -12.53 -14.25
C GLY A 47 -6.85 -11.36 -13.42
N ASN A 48 -7.35 -11.61 -12.21
CA ASN A 48 -7.78 -10.56 -11.28
C ASN A 48 -6.83 -10.49 -10.09
N PHE A 49 -6.49 -9.29 -9.68
CA PHE A 49 -5.55 -9.03 -8.60
C PHE A 49 -6.15 -8.02 -7.62
N THR A 50 -5.77 -8.12 -6.36
CA THR A 50 -6.08 -7.10 -5.35
C THR A 50 -4.77 -6.62 -4.74
N VAL A 51 -4.60 -5.30 -4.65
CA VAL A 51 -3.51 -4.68 -3.90
C VAL A 51 -4.08 -3.99 -2.68
N GLU A 52 -3.49 -4.22 -1.51
CA GLU A 52 -3.95 -3.64 -0.24
C GLU A 52 -2.84 -2.86 0.45
N TYR A 53 -3.22 -1.72 1.03
CA TYR A 53 -2.42 -0.87 1.92
C TYR A 53 -3.21 -0.60 3.21
N ASP A 54 -2.84 -1.25 4.31
CA ASP A 54 -3.63 -1.20 5.56
C ASP A 54 -5.11 -1.57 5.30
N PHE A 55 -6.04 -0.60 5.30
CA PHE A 55 -7.46 -0.82 4.99
C PHE A 55 -7.86 -0.39 3.56
N TRP A 56 -6.99 0.35 2.88
CA TRP A 56 -7.20 0.73 1.49
C TRP A 56 -6.92 -0.47 0.59
N HIS A 57 -7.72 -0.68 -0.44
CA HIS A 57 -7.51 -1.73 -1.42
C HIS A 57 -8.05 -1.31 -2.79
N GLU A 58 -7.50 -1.91 -3.83
CA GLU A 58 -7.95 -1.74 -5.21
C GLU A 58 -7.83 -3.05 -5.99
N GLU A 59 -8.79 -3.28 -6.88
CA GLU A 59 -8.83 -4.44 -7.75
C GLU A 59 -8.31 -4.10 -9.15
N PHE A 60 -7.50 -4.98 -9.71
CA PHE A 60 -6.87 -4.82 -11.02
C PHE A 60 -7.18 -6.02 -11.91
N LYS A 61 -7.37 -5.75 -13.21
CA LYS A 61 -7.50 -6.78 -14.27
C LYS A 61 -6.24 -6.94 -15.11
N SER A 62 -5.19 -6.19 -14.75
CA SER A 62 -3.88 -6.20 -15.39
C SER A 62 -2.83 -6.57 -14.34
N GLU A 63 -2.07 -7.62 -14.61
CA GLU A 63 -0.92 -8.03 -13.80
C GLU A 63 0.09 -6.88 -13.67
N GLU A 64 0.33 -6.16 -14.77
CA GLU A 64 1.28 -5.04 -14.82
C GLU A 64 0.83 -3.88 -13.93
N GLU A 65 -0.45 -3.50 -13.98
CA GLU A 65 -1.00 -2.43 -13.15
C GLU A 65 -0.97 -2.81 -11.67
N ALA A 66 -1.30 -4.07 -11.33
CA ALA A 66 -1.24 -4.58 -9.97
C ALA A 66 0.19 -4.56 -9.41
N ILE A 67 1.18 -5.05 -10.19
CA ILE A 67 2.60 -5.02 -9.81
C ILE A 67 3.10 -3.57 -9.68
N SER A 68 2.68 -2.68 -10.59
CA SER A 68 3.03 -1.25 -10.54
C SER A 68 2.51 -0.61 -9.27
N CYS A 69 1.22 -0.79 -8.97
CA CYS A 69 0.58 -0.34 -7.74
C CYS A 69 1.34 -0.89 -6.53
N PHE A 70 1.49 -2.20 -6.41
CA PHE A 70 2.26 -2.86 -5.33
C PHE A 70 3.65 -2.23 -5.15
N GLY A 71 4.37 -1.98 -6.24
CA GLY A 71 5.67 -1.29 -6.22
C GLY A 71 5.60 0.14 -5.67
N TYR A 72 4.60 0.93 -6.07
CA TYR A 72 4.37 2.25 -5.50
C TYR A 72 4.14 2.18 -3.99
N GLY A 73 3.32 1.24 -3.51
CA GLY A 73 3.07 1.05 -2.07
C GLY A 73 4.34 0.82 -1.25
N LEU A 74 5.38 0.24 -1.85
CA LEU A 74 6.69 0.01 -1.20
C LEU A 74 7.63 1.21 -1.27
N SER A 75 7.30 2.20 -2.08
CA SER A 75 8.16 3.35 -2.38
C SER A 75 7.90 4.55 -1.49
N ASN A 76 8.88 5.46 -1.46
CA ASN A 76 8.73 6.76 -0.82
C ASN A 76 7.90 7.79 -1.61
N GLU A 77 7.38 7.44 -2.79
CA GLU A 77 6.50 8.32 -3.60
C GLU A 77 5.01 8.09 -3.33
N CYS A 78 4.69 7.14 -2.45
CA CYS A 78 3.33 6.79 -2.06
C CYS A 78 3.17 6.95 -0.55
N ARG A 79 2.02 7.48 -0.11
CA ARG A 79 1.65 7.46 1.30
C ARG A 79 0.15 7.32 1.50
N LEU A 80 -0.23 6.80 2.65
CA LEU A 80 -1.61 6.82 3.12
C LEU A 80 -1.83 7.99 4.07
N LYS A 81 -2.72 8.90 3.69
CA LYS A 81 -3.28 9.92 4.59
C LYS A 81 -4.46 9.30 5.33
N VAL A 82 -4.24 8.95 6.59
CA VAL A 82 -5.23 8.26 7.42
C VAL A 82 -5.90 9.27 8.33
N LYS A 83 -7.21 9.45 8.17
CA LYS A 83 -8.02 10.24 9.11
C LYS A 83 -8.43 9.35 10.27
N LYS A 84 -8.18 9.85 11.47
CA LYS A 84 -8.64 9.28 12.74
C LYS A 84 -9.72 10.13 13.35
N ARG A 85 -10.61 9.49 14.10
CA ARG A 85 -11.59 10.15 14.96
C ARG A 85 -11.54 9.50 16.34
N GLY A 86 -11.10 10.27 17.35
CA GLY A 86 -10.62 9.67 18.60
C GLY A 86 -9.49 8.67 18.31
N ASN A 87 -9.61 7.44 18.83
CA ASN A 87 -8.61 6.39 18.63
C ASN A 87 -8.88 5.49 17.41
N LYS A 88 -9.91 5.76 16.61
CA LYS A 88 -10.32 4.91 15.49
C LYS A 88 -9.90 5.54 14.15
N ARG A 89 -9.22 4.76 13.28
CA ARG A 89 -9.00 5.12 11.87
C ARG A 89 -10.32 4.97 11.11
N ILE A 90 -10.70 5.97 10.32
CA ILE A 90 -12.01 6.04 9.66
C ILE A 90 -11.95 6.29 8.14
N LYS A 91 -10.85 6.81 7.62
CA LYS A 91 -10.68 7.14 6.22
C LYS A 91 -9.21 6.96 5.83
N TRP A 92 -8.98 6.31 4.70
CA TRP A 92 -7.67 6.10 4.12
C TRP A 92 -7.69 6.70 2.73
N THR A 93 -6.86 7.72 2.54
CA THR A 93 -6.70 8.38 1.24
C THR A 93 -5.30 8.07 0.73
N LEU A 94 -5.24 7.39 -0.41
CA LEU A 94 -3.98 7.14 -1.11
C LEU A 94 -3.49 8.46 -1.70
N GLN A 95 -2.21 8.78 -1.48
CA GLN A 95 -1.58 9.95 -2.07
C GLN A 95 -0.29 9.57 -2.81
N PHE A 96 -0.09 10.19 -3.96
CA PHE A 96 1.16 10.14 -4.70
C PHE A 96 1.90 11.47 -4.62
N ASN A 97 3.22 11.40 -4.56
CA ASN A 97 4.07 12.57 -4.68
C ASN A 97 4.35 12.85 -6.15
N LYS A 98 3.82 13.96 -6.66
CA LYS A 98 4.09 14.47 -8.01
C LYS A 98 4.92 15.74 -7.87
N ASN A 99 6.21 15.64 -8.16
CA ASN A 99 7.16 16.76 -8.14
C ASN A 99 7.17 17.54 -6.81
N GLY A 100 7.17 16.83 -5.69
CA GLY A 100 7.17 17.42 -4.34
C GLY A 100 5.79 17.76 -3.78
N ASN A 101 4.73 17.57 -4.57
CA ASN A 101 3.35 17.81 -4.15
C ASN A 101 2.61 16.50 -3.93
N TRP A 102 2.01 16.34 -2.76
CA TRP A 102 1.17 15.19 -2.45
C TRP A 102 -0.25 15.41 -2.96
N GLU A 103 -0.66 14.60 -3.92
CA GLU A 103 -1.99 14.62 -4.52
C GLU A 103 -2.83 13.44 -3.99
N ASP A 104 -4.11 13.69 -3.66
CA ASP A 104 -5.07 12.64 -3.32
C ASP A 104 -5.47 11.87 -4.59
N GLU A 105 -5.26 10.56 -4.62
CA GLU A 105 -5.64 9.71 -5.76
C GLU A 105 -7.01 9.07 -5.54
N SER A 106 -7.13 8.26 -4.49
CA SER A 106 -8.35 7.50 -4.19
C SER A 106 -8.57 7.38 -2.68
N THR A 107 -9.76 6.94 -2.29
CA THR A 107 -10.17 6.95 -0.88
C THR A 107 -11.11 5.79 -0.55
N VAL A 108 -10.81 5.12 0.55
CA VAL A 108 -11.70 4.17 1.22
C VAL A 108 -12.07 4.73 2.60
N ALA A 109 -13.35 4.63 2.98
CA ALA A 109 -13.83 5.12 4.27
C ALA A 109 -14.83 4.14 4.88
N ILE A 110 -14.82 4.08 6.21
CA ILE A 110 -15.86 3.40 6.96
C ILE A 110 -16.90 4.42 7.44
N PHE A 111 -18.15 3.99 7.54
CA PHE A 111 -19.19 4.79 8.18
C PHE A 111 -18.90 4.91 9.69
N ASP A 112 -18.77 6.13 10.18
CA ASP A 112 -18.52 6.43 11.59
C ASP A 112 -19.45 7.53 12.10
N PHE A 113 -20.25 7.19 13.12
CA PHE A 113 -21.25 8.06 13.72
C PHE A 113 -20.73 8.89 14.90
N GLN A 114 -19.44 8.79 15.25
CA GLN A 114 -18.85 9.50 16.40
C GLN A 114 -18.48 10.96 16.08
N PHE A 115 -19.34 11.69 15.36
CA PHE A 115 -19.02 13.00 14.75
C PHE A 115 -18.56 14.09 15.74
N TRP A 116 -18.86 13.95 17.03
CA TRP A 116 -18.44 14.87 18.09
C TRP A 116 -17.00 14.70 18.56
N LYS A 117 -16.33 13.59 18.20
CA LYS A 117 -14.93 13.37 18.58
C LYS A 117 -13.99 14.14 17.64
N LYS A 118 -12.87 14.63 18.21
CA LYS A 118 -11.81 15.30 17.47
C LYS A 118 -11.31 14.41 16.33
N SER A 119 -11.11 15.02 15.16
CA SER A 119 -10.47 14.38 14.02
C SER A 119 -8.99 14.74 13.95
N GLU A 120 -8.16 13.76 13.61
CA GLU A 120 -6.70 13.91 13.46
C GLU A 120 -6.26 13.19 12.19
N TYR A 121 -5.07 13.53 11.69
CA TYR A 121 -4.48 12.87 10.54
C TYR A 121 -3.14 12.27 10.94
N GLU A 122 -2.89 11.06 10.46
CA GLU A 122 -1.56 10.47 10.44
C GLU A 122 -1.20 10.09 9.01
N PHE A 123 0.10 10.06 8.72
CA PHE A 123 0.63 9.74 7.40
C PHE A 123 1.47 8.48 7.54
N LEU A 124 1.06 7.43 6.84
CA LEU A 124 1.82 6.19 6.76
C LEU A 124 2.55 6.14 5.42
N GLN A 125 3.84 5.82 5.42
CA GLN A 125 4.70 5.86 4.24
C GLN A 125 5.81 4.82 4.36
N ASN A 126 6.03 4.07 3.29
CA ASN A 126 7.13 3.14 3.16
C ASN A 126 8.32 3.82 2.46
N ASP A 127 9.52 3.26 2.64
CA ASP A 127 10.76 3.78 2.05
C ASP A 127 11.69 2.66 1.57
N LEU A 128 11.14 1.48 1.29
CA LEU A 128 11.90 0.32 0.80
C LEU A 128 12.44 0.61 -0.60
N ILE A 129 11.59 1.09 -1.49
CA ILE A 129 11.97 1.56 -2.83
C ILE A 129 12.20 3.07 -2.75
N LYS A 130 13.45 3.48 -2.86
CA LYS A 130 13.80 4.91 -2.86
C LYS A 130 13.98 5.36 -4.29
N ASN A 131 13.18 6.33 -4.72
CA ASN A 131 13.57 7.09 -5.90
C ASN A 131 14.80 7.92 -5.54
N ILE A 132 15.90 7.67 -6.26
CA ILE A 132 17.02 8.59 -6.30
C ILE A 132 16.49 9.73 -7.16
N SER A 133 16.03 10.82 -6.52
CA SER A 133 15.78 12.07 -7.22
C SER A 133 17.09 12.47 -7.91
N GLU A 134 17.11 12.46 -9.24
CA GLU A 134 18.19 13.08 -10.04
C GLU A 134 18.21 14.59 -9.85
#